data_AF-A0A3R7UKF8-F1
#
_entry.id   AF-A0A3R7UKF8-F1
#
_cell.length_a   1.000
_cell.length_b   1.000
_cell.length_c   1.000
_cell.angle_alpha   90.00
_cell.angle_beta   90.00
_cell.angle_gamma   90.00
#
_symmetry.space_group_name_H-M   'P 1'
#
loop_
_entity.id
_entity.type
_entity.pdbx_description
1 polymer ?
#
loop_
_entity_poly.entity_id
_entity_poly.type
_entity_poly.pdbx_seq_one_letter_code
_entity_poly.pdbx_strand_id
1 'polypeptide(L)'
;MEFLRGSDRNYETITWNNGEFPPTINLIENDVFKLRLEFYSATDLDITDRLDEYFVFFESSGFSDLSIESSFDDFFDSNDIGINLITQWNTGSLESGNVKISVIYLPTSKTGTTRSSLGGETLFELTYPTVVN
;
A
#
# COMPACT_ATOMS: atom_id res chain seq x y z
N MET A 1 -12.42 -5.74 2.73
CA MET A 1 -11.69 -6.68 1.87
C MET A 1 -10.72 -5.87 1.05
N GLU A 2 -9.43 -6.10 1.30
CA GLU A 2 -8.29 -5.49 0.64
C GLU A 2 -7.80 -6.44 -0.44
N PHE A 3 -7.59 -5.99 -1.68
CA PHE A 3 -6.95 -6.78 -2.72
C PHE A 3 -5.56 -6.24 -3.02
N LEU A 4 -4.58 -7.13 -3.19
CA LEU A 4 -3.26 -6.84 -3.76
C LEU A 4 -3.17 -7.60 -5.10
N ARG A 5 -2.51 -7.06 -6.13
CA ARG A 5 -2.43 -7.68 -7.48
C ARG A 5 -1.02 -7.55 -8.06
N GLY A 6 -0.23 -8.65 -8.04
CA GLY A 6 1.18 -8.76 -8.50
C GLY A 6 1.43 -8.86 -10.03
N SER A 7 2.68 -8.72 -10.49
CA SER A 7 3.17 -8.39 -11.87
C SER A 7 2.49 -8.97 -13.13
N ASP A 8 2.76 -8.36 -14.29
CA ASP A 8 2.15 -8.52 -15.64
C ASP A 8 2.00 -9.95 -16.20
N ARG A 9 2.44 -10.99 -15.49
CA ARG A 9 2.24 -12.40 -15.88
C ARG A 9 1.66 -13.32 -14.80
N ASN A 10 1.60 -12.92 -13.52
CA ASN A 10 1.03 -13.72 -12.43
C ASN A 10 0.43 -12.81 -11.35
N TYR A 11 -0.89 -12.68 -11.35
CA TYR A 11 -1.62 -11.97 -10.31
C TYR A 11 -1.83 -12.89 -9.11
N GLU A 12 -1.19 -12.60 -7.97
CA GLU A 12 -1.64 -13.11 -6.68
C GLU A 12 -2.68 -12.13 -6.12
N THR A 13 -3.79 -12.66 -5.62
CA THR A 13 -4.82 -11.88 -4.96
C THR A 13 -4.83 -12.22 -3.49
N ILE A 14 -4.39 -11.26 -2.68
CA ILE A 14 -4.41 -11.36 -1.23
C ILE A 14 -5.71 -10.72 -0.75
N THR A 15 -6.43 -11.38 0.15
CA THR A 15 -7.70 -10.90 0.70
C THR A 15 -7.66 -10.94 2.21
N TRP A 16 -8.05 -9.82 2.83
CA TRP A 16 -8.22 -9.72 4.27
C TRP A 16 -9.63 -9.26 4.65
N ASN A 17 -10.24 -9.91 5.64
CA ASN A 17 -11.51 -9.50 6.24
C ASN A 17 -11.32 -8.94 7.65
N ASN A 18 -12.19 -8.01 8.02
CA ASN A 18 -12.13 -7.38 9.33
C ASN A 18 -12.25 -8.40 10.47
N GLY A 19 -11.30 -8.35 11.40
CA GLY A 19 -11.19 -9.29 12.51
C GLY A 19 -10.31 -10.52 12.24
N GLU A 20 -9.79 -10.69 11.03
CA GLU A 20 -8.82 -11.75 10.70
C GLU A 20 -7.37 -11.27 10.88
N PHE A 21 -6.43 -12.22 10.93
CA PHE A 21 -5.01 -11.89 10.82
C PHE A 21 -4.66 -11.61 9.34
N PRO A 22 -3.93 -10.53 9.04
CA PRO A 22 -3.43 -10.29 7.69
C PRO A 22 -2.58 -11.47 7.20
N PRO A 23 -2.87 -12.01 6.00
CA PRO A 23 -2.04 -13.04 5.39
C PRO A 23 -0.63 -12.53 5.06
N THR A 24 0.31 -13.43 4.81
CA THR A 24 1.67 -13.06 4.41
C THR A 24 1.72 -12.64 2.94
N ILE A 25 2.41 -11.53 2.65
CA ILE A 25 2.77 -11.13 1.28
C ILE A 25 4.06 -11.87 0.90
N ASN A 26 4.01 -12.68 -0.15
CA ASN A 26 5.19 -13.37 -0.68
C ASN A 26 5.66 -12.67 -1.94
N LEU A 27 6.93 -12.26 -1.94
CA LEU A 27 7.60 -11.63 -3.06
C LEU A 27 8.78 -12.50 -3.49
N ILE A 28 9.27 -12.24 -4.70
CA ILE A 28 10.45 -12.90 -5.27
C ILE A 28 11.62 -11.93 -5.17
N GLU A 29 12.82 -12.41 -4.85
CA GLU A 29 14.05 -11.62 -4.83
C GLU A 29 14.40 -11.02 -6.20
N ASN A 30 15.00 -9.83 -6.20
CA ASN A 30 15.47 -9.13 -7.40
C ASN A 30 14.40 -8.94 -8.50
N ASP A 31 13.16 -8.66 -8.10
CA ASP A 31 12.02 -8.50 -9.02
C ASP A 31 11.24 -7.22 -8.73
N VAL A 32 10.34 -6.88 -9.64
CA VAL A 32 9.49 -5.69 -9.57
C VAL A 32 8.02 -6.11 -9.58
N PHE A 33 7.33 -5.76 -8.50
CA PHE A 33 5.91 -6.02 -8.34
C PHE A 33 5.12 -4.73 -8.53
N LYS A 34 4.05 -4.79 -9.29
CA LYS A 34 2.97 -3.81 -9.19
C LYS A 34 2.01 -4.32 -8.13
N LEU A 35 1.50 -3.45 -7.28
CA LEU A 35 0.49 -3.76 -6.29
C LEU A 35 -0.64 -2.75 -6.44
N ARG A 36 -1.85 -3.25 -6.66
CA ARG A 36 -3.08 -2.44 -6.62
C ARG A 36 -3.84 -2.76 -5.37
N LEU A 37 -4.22 -1.72 -4.63
CA LEU A 37 -5.02 -1.72 -3.43
C LEU A 37 -6.48 -1.38 -3.74
N GLU A 38 -7.40 -2.22 -3.30
CA GLU A 38 -8.84 -2.00 -3.47
C GLU A 38 -9.56 -2.14 -2.13
N PHE A 39 -10.48 -1.21 -1.85
CA PHE A 39 -11.26 -1.22 -0.61
C PHE A 39 -12.70 -1.62 -0.91
N TYR A 40 -13.12 -2.79 -0.42
CA TYR A 40 -14.53 -3.13 -0.40
C TYR A 40 -15.14 -2.76 0.94
N SER A 41 -16.00 -1.74 0.94
CA SER A 41 -16.75 -1.24 2.08
C SER A 41 -18.25 -1.42 1.85
N ALA A 42 -18.99 -1.78 2.90
CA ALA A 42 -20.46 -1.78 2.86
C ALA A 42 -21.07 -0.37 3.01
N THR A 43 -20.24 0.65 3.23
CA THR A 43 -20.63 2.03 3.54
C THR A 43 -20.12 3.05 2.51
N ASP A 44 -19.90 2.62 1.25
CA ASP A 44 -19.54 3.50 0.11
C ASP A 44 -18.29 4.37 0.36
N LEU A 45 -17.23 3.83 0.98
CA LEU A 45 -15.94 4.52 1.02
C LEU A 45 -15.27 4.40 -0.36
N ASP A 46 -15.70 5.23 -1.31
CA ASP A 46 -15.04 5.35 -2.60
C ASP A 46 -13.90 6.36 -2.52
N ILE A 47 -12.69 5.85 -2.23
CA ILE A 47 -11.47 6.66 -2.22
C ILE A 47 -11.19 7.26 -3.59
N THR A 48 -11.57 6.56 -4.67
CA THR A 48 -11.25 6.98 -6.04
C THR A 48 -12.03 8.21 -6.48
N ASP A 49 -13.18 8.48 -5.86
CA ASP A 49 -13.97 9.69 -6.08
C ASP A 49 -13.48 10.90 -5.26
N ARG A 50 -12.56 10.70 -4.31
CA ARG A 50 -12.14 11.71 -3.31
C ARG A 50 -10.62 11.79 -3.16
N LEU A 51 -9.90 11.75 -4.28
CA LEU A 51 -8.42 11.65 -4.33
C LEU A 51 -7.68 12.73 -3.52
N ASP A 52 -8.21 13.94 -3.45
CA ASP A 52 -7.61 15.02 -2.65
C ASP A 52 -7.66 14.76 -1.15
N GLU A 53 -8.68 14.03 -0.69
CA GLU A 53 -8.97 13.84 0.73
C GLU A 53 -8.27 12.61 1.32
N TYR A 54 -7.73 11.73 0.49
CA TYR A 54 -7.16 10.46 0.93
C TYR A 54 -5.70 10.30 0.51
N PHE A 55 -4.98 9.52 1.30
CA PHE A 55 -3.64 9.06 0.98
C PHE A 55 -3.39 7.71 1.65
N VAL A 56 -2.79 6.78 0.92
CA VAL A 56 -2.33 5.50 1.46
C VAL A 56 -0.85 5.61 1.74
N PHE A 57 -0.46 5.30 2.97
CA PHE A 57 0.93 5.31 3.39
C PHE A 57 1.44 3.91 3.65
N PHE A 58 2.59 3.58 3.08
CA PHE A 58 3.29 2.31 3.26
C PHE A 58 4.54 2.54 4.13
N GLU A 59 4.66 1.77 5.20
CA GLU A 59 5.83 1.78 6.08
C GLU A 59 6.41 0.37 6.15
N SER A 60 7.63 0.20 5.64
CA SER A 60 8.35 -1.07 5.67
C SER A 60 9.31 -1.15 6.86
N SER A 61 9.34 -2.28 7.55
CA SER A 61 10.26 -2.55 8.65
C SER A 61 10.87 -3.95 8.52
N GLY A 62 12.15 -4.10 8.87
CA GLY A 62 12.87 -5.36 8.74
C GLY A 62 13.45 -5.65 7.35
N PHE A 63 13.34 -4.70 6.42
CA PHE A 63 13.95 -4.76 5.08
C PHE A 63 15.12 -3.79 4.97
N SER A 64 16.19 -4.21 4.31
CA SER A 64 17.29 -3.32 3.92
C SER A 64 17.24 -2.95 2.43
N ASP A 65 16.53 -3.74 1.62
CA ASP A 65 16.46 -3.56 0.17
C ASP A 65 15.04 -3.82 -0.38
N LEU A 66 14.03 -3.21 0.27
CA LEU A 66 12.66 -3.10 -0.24
C LEU A 66 12.33 -1.62 -0.44
N SER A 67 11.96 -1.25 -1.68
CA SER A 67 11.45 0.08 -2.00
C SER A 67 9.99 0.00 -2.44
N ILE A 68 9.17 0.94 -2.00
CA ILE A 68 7.75 1.05 -2.33
C ILE A 68 7.49 2.47 -2.80
N GLU A 69 6.98 2.62 -4.02
CA GLU A 69 6.74 3.91 -4.66
C GLU A 69 5.39 3.94 -5.36
N SER A 70 4.78 5.12 -5.52
CA SER A 70 3.57 5.26 -6.36
C SER A 70 3.89 4.82 -7.80
N SER A 71 2.98 4.07 -8.43
CA SER A 71 3.15 3.66 -9.82
C SER A 71 2.76 4.77 -10.78
N PHE A 72 3.26 4.72 -12.01
CA PHE A 72 2.95 5.71 -13.04
C PHE A 72 1.47 5.73 -13.44
N ASP A 73 0.75 4.64 -13.21
CA ASP A 73 -0.69 4.47 -13.46
C ASP A 73 -1.52 4.49 -12.16
N ASP A 74 -0.99 5.06 -11.09
CA ASP A 74 -1.73 5.34 -9.85
C ASP A 74 -2.85 6.38 -10.08
N PHE A 75 -3.65 6.58 -9.04
CA PHE A 75 -4.62 7.66 -8.97
C PHE A 75 -3.93 8.90 -8.42
N PHE A 76 -4.05 10.02 -9.13
CA PHE A 76 -3.39 11.27 -8.80
C PHE A 76 -4.41 12.31 -8.29
N ASP A 77 -4.04 13.03 -7.26
CA ASP A 77 -4.85 14.14 -6.74
C ASP A 77 -4.75 15.40 -7.61
N SER A 78 -5.42 16.48 -7.21
CA SER A 78 -5.43 17.74 -7.97
C SER A 78 -4.07 18.44 -8.10
N ASN A 79 -3.04 17.97 -7.38
CA ASN A 79 -1.67 18.49 -7.43
C ASN A 79 -0.69 17.53 -8.12
N ASP A 80 -1.20 16.54 -8.87
CA ASP A 80 -0.41 15.50 -9.54
C ASP A 80 0.40 14.63 -8.54
N ILE A 81 -0.09 14.46 -7.30
CA ILE A 81 0.50 13.55 -6.32
C ILE A 81 -0.28 12.24 -6.31
N GLY A 82 0.41 11.12 -6.54
CA GLY A 82 -0.18 9.78 -6.45
C GLY A 82 -0.64 9.47 -5.03
N ILE A 83 -1.82 8.86 -4.88
CA ILE A 83 -2.40 8.54 -3.57
C ILE A 83 -2.01 7.16 -3.04
N ASN A 84 -1.15 6.44 -3.76
CA ASN A 84 -0.63 5.10 -3.48
C ASN A 84 -1.71 4.01 -3.43
N LEU A 85 -2.72 4.08 -4.29
CA LEU A 85 -3.60 2.93 -4.52
C LEU A 85 -2.97 1.93 -5.48
N ILE A 86 -2.07 2.38 -6.35
CA ILE A 86 -1.25 1.52 -7.19
C ILE A 86 0.22 1.87 -6.93
N THR A 87 0.99 0.89 -6.46
CA THR A 87 2.40 1.07 -6.09
C THR A 87 3.28 0.08 -6.86
N GLN A 88 4.55 0.45 -7.04
CA GLN A 88 5.61 -0.42 -7.50
C GLN A 88 6.52 -0.77 -6.32
N TRP A 89 6.78 -2.05 -6.15
CA TRP A 89 7.63 -2.60 -5.10
C TRP A 89 8.84 -3.23 -5.78
N ASN A 90 10.04 -2.72 -5.49
CA ASN A 90 11.28 -3.32 -5.99
C ASN A 90 11.95 -4.06 -4.84
N THR A 91 12.23 -5.35 -5.06
CA THR A 91 12.82 -6.25 -4.07
C THR A 91 14.31 -6.47 -4.36
N GLY A 92 15.10 -6.58 -3.28
CA GLY A 92 16.48 -7.03 -3.31
C GLY A 92 16.62 -8.49 -2.91
N SER A 93 17.60 -8.77 -2.05
CA SER A 93 17.90 -10.11 -1.53
C SER A 93 16.83 -10.69 -0.59
N LEU A 94 16.94 -11.98 -0.28
CA LEU A 94 16.12 -12.69 0.70
C LEU A 94 16.03 -11.98 2.05
N GLU A 95 14.83 -11.53 2.40
CA GLU A 95 14.54 -10.78 3.62
C GLU A 95 13.13 -11.07 4.12
N SER A 96 12.89 -10.77 5.39
CA SER A 96 11.55 -10.87 5.99
C SER A 96 11.33 -9.72 6.94
N GLY A 97 10.10 -9.22 6.94
CA GLY A 97 9.75 -8.04 7.69
C GLY A 97 8.25 -7.82 7.69
N ASN A 98 7.87 -6.57 7.89
CA ASN A 98 6.47 -6.16 7.86
C ASN A 98 6.30 -4.94 6.98
N VAL A 99 5.23 -4.94 6.19
CA VAL A 99 4.74 -3.74 5.52
C VAL A 99 3.44 -3.34 6.18
N LYS A 100 3.43 -2.11 6.67
CA LYS A 100 2.30 -1.49 7.33
C LYS A 100 1.63 -0.53 6.36
N ILE A 101 0.32 -0.67 6.20
CA ILE A 101 -0.52 0.10 5.29
C ILE A 101 -1.48 0.93 6.13
N SER A 102 -1.41 2.26 6.01
CA SER A 102 -2.30 3.19 6.70
C SER A 102 -3.12 3.99 5.69
N VAL A 103 -4.45 4.00 5.84
CA VAL A 103 -5.36 4.87 5.08
C VAL A 103 -5.57 6.15 5.88
N ILE A 104 -5.19 7.28 5.27
CA ILE A 104 -5.21 8.59 5.92
C ILE A 104 -6.29 9.44 5.27
N TYR A 105 -7.15 10.02 6.11
CA TYR A 105 -8.15 11.00 5.70
C TYR A 105 -7.68 12.42 6.06
N LEU A 106 -7.81 13.33 5.10
CA LEU A 106 -7.37 14.73 5.14
C LEU A 106 -5.92 14.87 5.64
N PRO A 107 -4.94 14.24 4.98
CA PRO A 107 -3.53 14.47 5.31
C PRO A 107 -3.19 15.95 5.12
N THR A 108 -2.35 16.48 6.00
CA THR A 108 -1.78 17.83 5.84
C THR A 108 -0.61 17.85 4.86
N SER A 109 -0.03 16.68 4.55
CA SER A 109 1.02 16.47 3.55
C SER A 109 0.96 15.04 2.99
N LYS A 110 1.30 14.87 1.71
CA LYS A 110 1.41 13.57 1.03
C LYS A 110 2.84 13.19 0.62
N THR A 111 3.84 13.96 1.06
CA THR A 111 5.26 13.75 0.70
C THR A 111 6.14 13.33 1.88
N GLY A 112 5.52 13.02 3.02
CA GLY A 112 6.22 12.62 4.24
C GLY A 112 6.67 11.16 4.21
N THR A 113 7.77 10.84 4.91
CA THR A 113 8.32 9.48 5.00
C THR A 113 7.93 8.75 6.30
N THR A 114 7.15 9.39 7.16
CA THR A 114 6.64 8.80 8.41
C THR A 114 5.17 9.11 8.56
N ARG A 115 4.40 8.23 9.22
CA ARG A 115 2.98 8.47 9.45
C ARG A 115 2.70 9.82 10.11
N SER A 116 3.52 10.24 11.08
CA SER A 116 3.33 11.51 11.79
C SER A 116 3.56 12.74 10.91
N SER A 117 4.46 12.66 9.92
CA SER A 117 4.75 13.77 8.99
C SER A 117 3.62 14.07 8.00
N LEU A 118 2.66 13.15 7.84
CA LEU A 118 1.55 13.27 6.90
C LEU A 118 0.34 14.01 7.50
N GLY A 119 0.20 14.04 8.83
CA GLY A 119 -1.00 14.58 9.50
C GLY A 119 -2.27 13.79 9.17
N GLY A 120 -3.44 14.39 9.36
CA GLY A 120 -4.73 13.76 9.08
C GLY A 120 -5.10 12.59 10.01
N GLU A 121 -6.33 12.09 9.87
CA GLU A 121 -6.88 10.99 10.66
C GLU A 121 -6.53 9.64 10.03
N THR A 122 -6.08 8.66 10.84
CA THR A 122 -5.96 7.28 10.36
C THR A 122 -7.34 6.63 10.42
N LEU A 123 -7.93 6.35 9.25
CA LEU A 123 -9.20 5.61 9.20
C LEU A 123 -8.99 4.12 9.43
N PHE A 124 -7.87 3.61 8.92
CA PHE A 124 -7.57 2.20 8.94
C PHE A 124 -6.07 1.95 8.86
N GLU A 125 -5.62 0.85 9.48
CA GLU A 125 -4.23 0.47 9.50
C GLU A 125 -4.07 -1.05 9.65
N LEU A 126 -3.24 -1.66 8.82
CA LEU A 126 -2.86 -3.07 8.91
C LEU A 126 -1.37 -3.25 8.75
N THR A 127 -0.87 -4.30 9.39
CA THR A 127 0.50 -4.76 9.23
C THR A 127 0.49 -6.15 8.62
N TYR A 128 1.03 -6.26 7.42
CA TYR A 128 1.19 -7.52 6.70
C TYR A 128 2.60 -8.06 6.95
N PRO A 129 2.73 -9.29 7.47
CA PRO A 129 4.00 -10.02 7.37
C PRO A 129 4.39 -10.14 5.90
N THR A 130 5.64 -9.85 5.57
CA THR A 130 6.11 -9.85 4.18
C THR A 130 7.44 -10.61 4.09
N VAL A 131 7.58 -11.44 3.06
CA VAL A 131 8.78 -12.25 2.83
C VAL A 131 9.22 -12.12 1.37
N VAL A 132 10.50 -11.84 1.16
CA VAL A 132 11.17 -11.88 -0.15
C VAL A 132 11.91 -13.22 -0.23
N ASN A 133 11.57 -14.05 -1.23
CA ASN A 133 12.04 -15.43 -1.40
C ASN A 133 12.80 -15.68 -2.70
#